data_AF-A0A5Q3L8V5-F1
#
_entry.id   AF-A0A5Q3L8V5-F1
#
_cell.length_a   1.000
_cell.length_b   1.000
_cell.length_c   1.000
_cell.angle_alpha   90.00
_cell.angle_beta   90.00
_cell.angle_gamma   90.00
#
_symmetry.space_group_name_H-M   'P 1'
#
loop_
_entity.id
_entity.type
_entity.pdbx_description
1 polymer ?
#
loop_
_entity_poly.entity_id
_entity_poly.type
_entity_poly.pdbx_seq_one_letter_code
_entity_poly.pdbx_strand_id
1 'polypeptide(L)'
;MPVKPTYDKLLTAADWKSNMGNAYKMAKGKAGLSSSLRTCEAGFERLEWNKMDEVEMTKDCMYEFEFDAAKQEALNYHARFVKNGYVKIVKNVSAACDVASKEIADSKVIPKSTGVHVAKIKKEAVRFMKELNELNKSIVKAFDNRRNSRIKGLNMAKKKLVETTAKFDAAVKKMVKEAAGKHPDEQAQLTVFDNFRRENVRGIATTLPFFKKDKDFVPSHTFFKKAASDGYQPKKAKEVAGKARELMSENKKLQSVMKAKKLV
;
A
#
# COMPACT_ATOMS: atom_id res chain seq x y z
N MET A 1 2.60 -11.41 -1.34
CA MET A 1 3.27 -11.84 -2.60
C MET A 1 3.26 -10.62 -3.50
N PRO A 2 4.38 -10.29 -4.16
CA PRO A 2 4.37 -9.20 -5.12
C PRO A 2 3.31 -9.48 -6.18
N VAL A 3 2.51 -8.47 -6.52
CA VAL A 3 1.46 -8.60 -7.55
C VAL A 3 2.07 -8.74 -8.95
N LYS A 4 3.31 -8.27 -9.14
CA LYS A 4 4.11 -8.56 -10.32
C LYS A 4 4.70 -9.98 -10.21
N PRO A 5 4.27 -10.94 -11.05
CA PRO A 5 4.89 -12.26 -11.08
C PRO A 5 6.30 -12.17 -11.67
N THR A 6 7.15 -13.14 -11.36
CA THR A 6 8.50 -13.21 -11.94
C THR A 6 8.41 -13.63 -13.41
N TYR A 7 9.09 -12.90 -14.30
CA TYR A 7 9.18 -13.28 -15.71
C TYR A 7 10.33 -14.26 -15.91
N ASP A 8 10.01 -15.50 -16.31
CA ASP A 8 11.01 -16.56 -16.47
C ASP A 8 11.87 -16.33 -17.72
N LYS A 9 13.18 -16.56 -17.60
CA LYS A 9 14.13 -16.40 -18.70
C LYS A 9 13.78 -17.32 -19.90
N LEU A 10 13.17 -18.47 -19.65
CA LEU A 10 12.70 -19.39 -20.70
C LEU A 10 11.67 -18.75 -21.64
N LEU A 11 10.97 -17.71 -21.19
CA LEU A 11 9.98 -16.97 -22.00
C LEU A 11 10.60 -15.84 -22.83
N THR A 12 11.94 -15.70 -22.83
CA THR A 12 12.64 -14.68 -23.60
C THR A 12 13.07 -15.18 -24.98
N ALA A 13 13.08 -14.28 -25.96
CA ALA A 13 13.63 -14.61 -27.28
C ALA A 13 15.16 -14.80 -27.26
N ALA A 14 15.83 -14.21 -26.27
CA ALA A 14 17.26 -14.38 -26.07
C ALA A 14 17.61 -15.82 -25.68
N ASP A 15 16.87 -16.40 -24.72
CA ASP A 15 17.06 -17.79 -24.31
C ASP A 15 16.79 -18.77 -25.46
N TRP A 16 15.72 -18.55 -26.20
CA TRP A 16 15.44 -19.30 -27.43
C TRP A 16 16.60 -19.21 -28.43
N LYS A 17 17.15 -18.02 -28.67
CA LYS A 17 18.26 -17.83 -29.61
C LYS A 17 19.54 -18.54 -29.14
N SER A 18 19.87 -18.47 -27.85
CA SER A 18 21.09 -19.08 -27.31
C SER A 18 21.05 -20.61 -27.34
N ASN A 19 19.88 -21.22 -27.17
CA ASN A 19 19.73 -22.68 -27.14
C ASN A 19 19.54 -23.31 -28.53
N MET A 20 19.33 -22.49 -29.56
CA MET A 20 19.08 -22.96 -30.93
C MET A 20 20.30 -22.94 -31.86
N GLY A 21 21.38 -22.23 -31.51
CA GLY A 21 22.63 -22.21 -32.28
C GLY A 21 22.42 -22.04 -33.80
N ASN A 22 23.02 -22.92 -34.61
CA ASN A 22 22.82 -22.94 -36.07
C ASN A 22 21.45 -23.50 -36.50
N ALA A 23 20.80 -24.33 -35.68
CA ALA A 23 19.44 -24.81 -35.93
C ALA A 23 18.43 -23.65 -35.93
N TYR A 24 18.72 -22.54 -35.22
CA TYR A 24 17.96 -21.29 -35.28
C TYR A 24 17.85 -20.74 -36.71
N LYS A 25 18.92 -20.84 -37.52
CA LYS A 25 18.94 -20.35 -38.90
C LYS A 25 18.10 -21.24 -39.83
N MET A 26 18.08 -22.55 -39.59
CA MET A 26 17.32 -23.52 -40.38
C MET A 26 15.83 -23.56 -40.00
N ALA A 27 15.49 -23.28 -38.74
CA ALA A 27 14.12 -23.17 -38.25
C ALA A 27 13.57 -21.72 -38.30
N LYS A 28 14.41 -20.75 -38.71
CA LYS A 28 14.08 -19.31 -38.64
C LYS A 28 12.83 -19.02 -39.48
N GLY A 29 11.79 -18.52 -38.83
CA GLY A 29 10.57 -18.06 -39.49
C GLY A 29 9.46 -19.10 -39.67
N LYS A 30 9.72 -20.41 -39.54
CA LYS A 30 8.70 -21.44 -39.81
C LYS A 30 7.65 -21.62 -38.70
N ALA A 31 8.04 -21.43 -37.45
CA ALA A 31 7.16 -21.68 -36.29
C ALA A 31 6.68 -20.42 -35.54
N GLY A 32 7.17 -19.22 -35.91
CA GLY A 32 6.79 -17.96 -35.24
C GLY A 32 7.25 -17.80 -33.78
N LEU A 33 7.83 -18.82 -33.14
CA LEU A 33 8.15 -18.85 -31.70
C LEU A 33 9.01 -17.67 -31.23
N SER A 34 10.08 -17.34 -31.97
CA SER A 34 10.92 -16.18 -31.65
C SER A 34 10.16 -14.85 -31.70
N SER A 35 9.12 -14.74 -32.53
CA SER A 35 8.26 -13.55 -32.57
C SER A 35 7.30 -13.55 -31.40
N SER A 36 6.65 -14.70 -31.11
CA SER A 36 5.75 -14.84 -29.96
C SER A 36 6.43 -14.54 -28.64
N LEU A 37 7.68 -15.00 -28.44
CA LEU A 37 8.47 -14.71 -27.23
C LEU A 37 8.77 -13.21 -27.11
N ARG A 38 9.19 -12.53 -28.19
CA ARG A 38 9.39 -11.07 -28.18
C ARG A 38 8.12 -10.30 -27.86
N THR A 39 6.98 -10.70 -28.44
CA THR A 39 5.68 -10.08 -28.13
C THR A 39 5.26 -10.34 -26.69
N CYS A 40 5.55 -11.53 -26.16
CA CYS A 40 5.29 -11.90 -24.76
C CYS A 40 6.10 -11.05 -23.78
N GLU A 41 7.39 -10.86 -24.05
CA GLU A 41 8.31 -10.07 -23.24
C GLU A 41 7.92 -8.58 -23.28
N ALA A 42 7.76 -8.01 -24.47
CA ALA A 42 7.32 -6.62 -24.63
C ALA A 42 5.93 -6.38 -24.03
N GLY A 43 5.03 -7.36 -24.10
CA GLY A 43 3.71 -7.30 -23.46
C GLY A 43 3.81 -7.26 -21.94
N PHE A 44 4.73 -8.02 -21.35
CA PHE A 44 4.97 -8.04 -19.90
C PHE A 44 5.45 -6.69 -19.39
N GLU A 45 6.41 -6.09 -20.11
CA GLU A 45 7.03 -4.81 -19.77
C GLU A 45 6.07 -3.63 -19.89
N ARG A 46 5.10 -3.71 -20.83
CA ARG A 46 4.08 -2.67 -21.03
C ARG A 46 2.99 -2.66 -19.97
N LEU A 47 2.84 -3.72 -19.17
CA LEU A 47 1.84 -3.76 -18.12
C LEU A 47 2.24 -2.84 -16.96
N GLU A 48 1.35 -1.93 -16.60
CA GLU A 48 1.44 -1.10 -15.39
C GLU A 48 1.14 -1.95 -14.13
N TRP A 49 2.13 -2.73 -13.68
CA TRP A 49 1.98 -3.63 -12.52
C TRP A 49 1.60 -2.90 -11.22
N ASN A 50 2.00 -1.64 -11.09
CA ASN A 50 1.64 -0.76 -9.96
C ASN A 50 0.13 -0.51 -9.85
N LYS A 51 -0.63 -0.59 -10.96
CA LYS A 51 -2.10 -0.44 -10.93
C LYS A 51 -2.81 -1.62 -10.26
N MET A 52 -2.09 -2.68 -9.92
CA MET A 52 -2.63 -3.81 -9.17
C MET A 52 -1.93 -3.99 -7.82
N ASP A 53 -0.91 -3.18 -7.51
CA ASP A 53 -0.15 -3.27 -6.26
C ASP A 53 -0.94 -2.60 -5.13
N GLU A 54 -1.16 -3.31 -4.03
CA GLU A 54 -1.96 -2.81 -2.92
C GLU A 54 -1.29 -1.68 -2.17
N VAL A 55 0.05 -1.60 -2.16
CA VAL A 55 0.76 -0.54 -1.45
C VAL A 55 0.65 0.76 -2.21
N GLU A 56 0.86 0.73 -3.53
CA GLU A 56 0.78 1.89 -4.40
C GLU A 56 -0.66 2.41 -4.52
N MET A 57 -1.61 1.52 -4.82
CA MET A 57 -3.02 1.90 -5.03
C MET A 57 -3.68 2.40 -3.76
N THR A 58 -3.30 1.88 -2.59
CA THR A 58 -3.88 2.29 -1.31
C THR A 58 -2.98 3.23 -0.51
N LYS A 59 -1.97 3.84 -1.13
CA LYS A 59 -1.02 4.70 -0.40
C LYS A 59 -1.74 5.85 0.30
N ASP A 60 -2.80 6.37 -0.33
CA ASP A 60 -3.58 7.52 0.13
C ASP A 60 -4.91 7.17 0.79
N CYS A 61 -5.32 5.90 0.77
CA CYS A 61 -6.51 5.44 1.45
C CYS A 61 -6.38 5.56 2.98
N MET A 62 -7.48 5.97 3.58
CA MET A 62 -7.66 6.14 5.01
C MET A 62 -8.90 5.39 5.47
N TYR A 63 -10.02 5.52 4.75
CA TYR A 63 -11.31 4.92 5.09
C TYR A 63 -11.61 3.67 4.27
N GLU A 64 -12.47 2.81 4.80
CA GLU A 64 -12.79 1.50 4.23
C GLU A 64 -13.25 1.58 2.77
N PHE A 65 -14.14 2.52 2.45
CA PHE A 65 -14.65 2.72 1.09
C PHE A 65 -13.54 3.08 0.08
N GLU A 66 -12.48 3.77 0.51
CA GLU A 66 -11.35 4.13 -0.36
C GLU A 66 -10.51 2.90 -0.71
N PHE A 67 -10.33 1.98 0.26
CA PHE A 67 -9.67 0.69 0.00
C PHE A 67 -10.48 -0.19 -0.94
N ASP A 68 -11.80 -0.24 -0.77
CA ASP A 68 -12.68 -1.03 -1.62
C ASP A 68 -12.72 -0.47 -3.06
N ALA A 69 -12.73 0.86 -3.22
CA ALA A 69 -12.63 1.51 -4.53
C ALA A 69 -11.28 1.19 -5.22
N ALA A 70 -10.16 1.32 -4.50
CA ALA A 70 -8.84 0.99 -5.02
C ALA A 70 -8.70 -0.49 -5.42
N LYS A 71 -9.27 -1.40 -4.62
CA LYS A 71 -9.34 -2.83 -4.94
C LYS A 71 -10.11 -3.07 -6.25
N GLN A 72 -11.26 -2.41 -6.41
CA GLN A 72 -12.07 -2.57 -7.61
C GLN A 72 -11.35 -2.05 -8.85
N GLU A 73 -10.63 -0.93 -8.75
CA GLU A 73 -9.80 -0.40 -9.83
C GLU A 73 -8.70 -1.38 -10.25
N ALA A 74 -7.99 -1.97 -9.27
CA ALA A 74 -6.98 -3.00 -9.51
C ALA A 74 -7.56 -4.24 -10.21
N LEU A 75 -8.73 -4.72 -9.77
CA LEU A 75 -9.41 -5.86 -10.37
C LEU A 75 -9.88 -5.57 -11.80
N ASN A 76 -10.38 -4.34 -12.05
CA ASN A 76 -10.78 -3.91 -13.38
C ASN A 76 -9.57 -3.85 -14.33
N TYR A 77 -8.43 -3.33 -13.85
CA TYR A 77 -7.19 -3.31 -14.61
C TYR A 77 -6.71 -4.74 -14.94
N HIS A 78 -6.67 -5.64 -13.94
CA HIS A 78 -6.33 -7.06 -14.14
C HIS A 78 -7.21 -7.71 -15.20
N ALA A 79 -8.54 -7.57 -15.07
CA ALA A 79 -9.47 -8.17 -16.00
C ALA A 79 -9.25 -7.68 -17.44
N ARG A 80 -9.08 -6.37 -17.62
CA ARG A 80 -8.97 -5.75 -18.95
C ARG A 80 -7.62 -6.04 -19.61
N PHE A 81 -6.52 -5.81 -18.92
CA PHE A 81 -5.20 -5.79 -19.54
C PHE A 81 -4.43 -7.11 -19.36
N VAL A 82 -4.59 -7.75 -18.20
CA VAL A 82 -3.88 -9.01 -17.92
C VAL A 82 -4.68 -10.20 -18.44
N LYS A 83 -5.90 -10.39 -17.95
CA LYS A 83 -6.73 -11.57 -18.26
C LYS A 83 -7.20 -11.59 -19.71
N ASN A 84 -7.72 -10.47 -20.21
CA ASN A 84 -8.27 -10.42 -21.58
C ASN A 84 -7.22 -10.05 -22.64
N GLY A 85 -6.16 -9.32 -22.25
CA GLY A 85 -5.08 -8.91 -23.15
C GLY A 85 -3.88 -9.84 -23.10
N TYR A 86 -3.14 -9.78 -22.00
CA TYR A 86 -1.81 -10.39 -21.91
C TYR A 86 -1.82 -11.93 -21.89
N VAL A 87 -2.80 -12.56 -21.22
CA VAL A 87 -2.96 -14.02 -21.22
C VAL A 87 -3.06 -14.59 -22.65
N LYS A 88 -3.70 -13.86 -23.58
CA LYS A 88 -3.77 -14.25 -25.00
C LYS A 88 -2.39 -14.24 -25.65
N ILE A 89 -1.55 -13.27 -25.31
CA ILE A 89 -0.17 -13.18 -25.81
C ILE A 89 0.65 -14.38 -25.30
N VAL A 90 0.54 -14.72 -24.01
CA VAL A 90 1.22 -15.89 -23.45
C VAL A 90 0.74 -17.18 -24.11
N LYS A 91 -0.57 -17.32 -24.36
CA LYS A 91 -1.15 -18.48 -25.07
C LYS A 91 -0.55 -18.66 -26.48
N ASN A 92 -0.25 -17.57 -27.19
CA ASN A 92 0.38 -17.63 -28.52
C ASN A 92 1.80 -18.21 -28.46
N VAL A 93 2.51 -18.12 -27.34
CA VAL A 93 3.81 -18.80 -27.16
C VAL A 93 3.60 -20.31 -27.13
N SER A 94 2.63 -20.82 -26.37
CA SER A 94 2.32 -22.26 -26.35
C SER A 94 1.94 -22.79 -27.74
N ALA A 95 1.11 -22.05 -28.48
CA ALA A 95 0.74 -22.44 -29.84
C ALA A 95 1.94 -22.45 -30.80
N ALA A 96 2.84 -21.46 -30.68
CA ALA A 96 4.07 -21.43 -31.46
C ALA A 96 5.04 -22.55 -31.08
N CYS A 97 5.06 -22.99 -29.82
CA CYS A 97 5.79 -24.18 -29.41
C CYS A 97 5.23 -25.45 -30.06
N ASP A 98 3.91 -25.58 -30.21
CA ASP A 98 3.31 -26.75 -30.88
C ASP A 98 3.72 -26.85 -32.34
N VAL A 99 3.71 -25.72 -33.06
CA VAL A 99 4.20 -25.65 -34.45
C VAL A 99 5.70 -25.97 -34.49
N ALA A 100 6.50 -25.39 -33.60
CA ALA A 100 7.94 -25.66 -33.53
C ALA A 100 8.24 -27.13 -33.26
N SER A 101 7.55 -27.76 -32.31
CA SER A 101 7.73 -29.18 -31.97
C SER A 101 7.46 -30.08 -33.16
N LYS A 102 6.43 -29.79 -33.97
CA LYS A 102 6.13 -30.55 -35.19
C LYS A 102 7.23 -30.42 -36.24
N GLU A 103 7.65 -29.19 -36.54
CA GLU A 103 8.73 -28.93 -37.50
C GLU A 103 10.06 -29.58 -37.10
N ILE A 104 10.35 -29.63 -35.80
CA ILE A 104 11.55 -30.31 -35.27
C ILE A 104 11.45 -31.82 -35.45
N ALA A 105 10.27 -32.41 -35.20
CA ALA A 105 10.05 -33.85 -35.35
C ALA A 105 10.16 -34.30 -36.81
N ASP A 106 9.68 -33.48 -37.74
CA ASP A 106 9.69 -33.78 -39.19
C ASP A 106 11.08 -33.53 -39.84
N SER A 107 12.01 -32.90 -39.11
CA SER A 107 13.32 -32.51 -39.63
C SER A 107 14.42 -33.51 -39.30
N LYS A 108 15.14 -33.98 -40.33
CA LYS A 108 16.33 -34.85 -40.17
C LYS A 108 17.59 -34.09 -39.71
N VAL A 109 17.56 -32.76 -39.74
CA VAL A 109 18.75 -31.90 -39.50
C VAL A 109 18.68 -31.12 -38.19
N ILE A 110 17.52 -31.04 -37.55
CA ILE A 110 17.38 -30.33 -36.27
C ILE A 110 17.63 -31.30 -35.10
N PRO A 111 18.53 -30.99 -34.15
CA PRO A 111 18.83 -31.88 -33.02
C PRO A 111 17.62 -32.14 -32.12
N LYS A 112 17.47 -33.36 -31.59
CA LYS A 112 16.39 -33.72 -30.65
C LYS A 112 16.38 -32.88 -29.36
N SER A 113 17.56 -32.42 -28.89
CA SER A 113 17.70 -31.53 -27.73
C SER A 113 16.92 -30.22 -27.90
N THR A 114 16.75 -29.76 -29.13
CA THR A 114 15.92 -28.61 -29.51
C THR A 114 14.46 -28.84 -29.15
N GLY A 115 13.92 -30.02 -29.47
CA GLY A 115 12.55 -30.41 -29.13
C GLY A 115 12.32 -30.47 -27.62
N VAL A 116 13.31 -30.96 -26.86
CA VAL A 116 13.28 -30.94 -25.39
C VAL A 116 13.22 -29.52 -24.85
N HIS A 117 13.99 -28.60 -25.43
CA HIS A 117 13.98 -27.20 -25.01
C HIS A 117 12.63 -26.50 -25.33
N VAL A 118 12.06 -26.72 -26.52
CA VAL A 118 10.71 -26.22 -26.87
C VAL A 118 9.65 -26.73 -25.89
N ALA A 119 9.73 -28.00 -25.49
CA ALA A 119 8.82 -28.56 -24.48
C ALA A 119 8.93 -27.85 -23.12
N LYS A 120 10.14 -27.45 -22.70
CA LYS A 120 10.35 -26.65 -21.49
C LYS A 120 9.70 -25.26 -21.62
N ILE A 121 9.90 -24.57 -22.73
CA ILE A 121 9.27 -23.26 -23.00
C ILE A 121 7.74 -23.39 -22.97
N LYS A 122 7.17 -24.42 -23.59
CA LYS A 122 5.72 -24.67 -23.58
C LYS A 122 5.20 -24.87 -22.16
N LYS A 123 5.87 -25.73 -21.37
CA LYS A 123 5.50 -25.98 -19.98
C LYS A 123 5.51 -24.69 -19.17
N GLU A 124 6.51 -23.85 -19.40
CA GLU A 124 6.64 -22.55 -18.74
C GLU A 124 5.52 -21.59 -19.13
N ALA A 125 5.22 -21.45 -20.42
CA ALA A 125 4.14 -20.59 -20.90
C ALA A 125 2.78 -20.99 -20.29
N VAL A 126 2.52 -22.31 -20.18
CA VAL A 126 1.31 -22.83 -19.54
C VAL A 126 1.29 -22.54 -18.04
N ARG A 127 2.41 -22.74 -17.33
CA ARG A 127 2.56 -22.39 -15.90
C ARG A 127 2.26 -20.91 -15.67
N PHE A 128 2.95 -20.04 -16.40
CA PHE A 128 2.83 -18.60 -16.27
C PHE A 128 1.41 -18.11 -16.60
N MET A 129 0.78 -18.69 -17.62
CA MET A 129 -0.63 -18.41 -17.94
C MET A 129 -1.57 -18.76 -16.77
N LYS A 130 -1.33 -19.88 -16.07
CA LYS A 130 -2.12 -20.25 -14.88
C LYS A 130 -1.92 -19.22 -13.76
N GLU A 131 -0.68 -18.80 -13.49
CA GLU A 131 -0.37 -17.78 -12.49
C GLU A 131 -1.09 -16.45 -12.77
N LEU A 132 -1.08 -15.99 -14.04
CA LEU A 132 -1.78 -14.76 -14.44
C LEU A 132 -3.30 -14.85 -14.25
N ASN A 133 -3.88 -16.03 -14.47
CA ASN A 133 -5.31 -16.27 -14.25
C ASN A 133 -5.69 -16.34 -12.78
N GLU A 134 -4.78 -16.80 -11.91
CA GLU A 134 -4.96 -16.87 -10.46
C GLU A 134 -4.61 -15.55 -9.74
N LEU A 135 -4.02 -14.59 -10.46
CA LEU A 135 -3.56 -13.31 -9.90
C LEU A 135 -4.69 -12.50 -9.25
N ASN A 136 -5.93 -12.63 -9.73
CA ASN A 136 -7.09 -11.98 -9.12
C ASN A 136 -7.27 -12.36 -7.64
N LYS A 137 -7.06 -13.63 -7.27
CA LYS A 137 -7.14 -14.11 -5.89
C LYS A 137 -6.06 -13.46 -5.03
N SER A 138 -4.85 -13.34 -5.58
CA SER A 138 -3.73 -12.67 -4.92
C SER A 138 -3.99 -11.18 -4.71
N ILE A 139 -4.57 -10.49 -5.71
CA ILE A 139 -4.99 -9.08 -5.61
C ILE A 139 -6.02 -8.92 -4.49
N VAL A 140 -7.13 -9.68 -4.51
CA VAL A 140 -8.18 -9.60 -3.47
C VAL A 140 -7.56 -9.78 -2.08
N LYS A 141 -6.78 -10.86 -1.89
CA LYS A 141 -6.16 -11.16 -0.59
C LYS A 141 -5.21 -10.07 -0.12
N ALA A 142 -4.41 -9.50 -1.02
CA ALA A 142 -3.46 -8.44 -0.68
C ALA A 142 -4.18 -7.15 -0.23
N PHE A 143 -5.20 -6.71 -0.99
CA PHE A 143 -5.99 -5.55 -0.64
C PHE A 143 -6.78 -5.74 0.66
N ASP A 144 -7.41 -6.90 0.86
CA ASP A 144 -8.17 -7.19 2.09
C ASP A 144 -7.26 -7.20 3.33
N ASN A 145 -6.07 -7.80 3.23
CA ASN A 145 -5.08 -7.77 4.31
C ASN A 145 -4.62 -6.35 4.63
N ARG A 146 -4.36 -5.55 3.58
CA ARG A 146 -3.93 -4.15 3.72
C ARG A 146 -5.01 -3.30 4.38
N ARG A 147 -6.26 -3.41 3.91
CA ARG A 147 -7.45 -2.77 4.47
C ARG A 147 -7.61 -3.13 5.94
N ASN A 148 -7.64 -4.42 6.27
CA ASN A 148 -7.84 -4.88 7.65
C ASN A 148 -6.76 -4.37 8.60
N SER A 149 -5.49 -4.36 8.16
CA SER A 149 -4.38 -3.81 8.95
C SER A 149 -4.53 -2.31 9.20
N ARG A 150 -4.86 -1.53 8.16
CA ARG A 150 -4.99 -0.07 8.25
C ARG A 150 -6.22 0.37 9.03
N ILE A 151 -7.38 -0.23 8.77
CA ILE A 151 -8.64 0.07 9.45
C ILE A 151 -8.57 -0.31 10.94
N LYS A 152 -7.92 -1.42 11.30
CA LYS A 152 -7.67 -1.76 12.70
C LYS A 152 -6.86 -0.64 13.40
N GLY A 153 -5.79 -0.17 12.78
CA GLY A 153 -4.99 0.94 13.29
C GLY A 153 -5.80 2.24 13.45
N LEU A 154 -6.60 2.58 12.43
CA LEU A 154 -7.48 3.75 12.46
C LEU A 154 -8.53 3.66 13.57
N ASN A 155 -9.17 2.51 13.75
CA ASN A 155 -10.19 2.30 14.78
C ASN A 155 -9.63 2.39 16.20
N MET A 156 -8.42 1.86 16.43
CA MET A 156 -7.73 2.04 17.71
C MET A 156 -7.37 3.50 17.97
N ALA A 157 -6.84 4.20 16.96
CA ALA A 157 -6.53 5.63 17.05
C ALA A 157 -7.80 6.47 17.29
N LYS A 158 -8.90 6.15 16.60
CA LYS A 158 -10.23 6.73 16.80
C LYS A 158 -10.66 6.57 18.25
N LYS A 159 -10.74 5.33 18.76
CA LYS A 159 -11.17 5.06 20.14
C LYS A 159 -10.36 5.88 21.15
N LYS A 160 -9.04 5.85 21.03
CA LYS A 160 -8.14 6.60 21.93
C LYS A 160 -8.33 8.12 21.82
N LEU A 161 -8.54 8.63 20.61
CA LEU A 161 -8.80 10.05 20.37
C LEU A 161 -10.13 10.47 21.03
N VAL A 162 -11.20 9.68 20.88
CA VAL A 162 -12.50 9.93 21.52
C VAL A 162 -12.36 9.94 23.04
N GLU A 163 -11.74 8.91 23.62
CA GLU A 163 -11.55 8.80 25.07
C GLU A 163 -10.74 9.95 25.65
N THR A 164 -9.64 10.33 24.97
CA THR A 164 -8.74 11.38 25.44
C THR A 164 -9.43 12.76 25.34
N THR A 165 -10.06 13.07 24.21
CA THR A 165 -10.71 14.37 23.99
C THR A 165 -11.94 14.57 24.87
N ALA A 166 -12.69 13.51 25.19
CA ALA A 166 -13.86 13.58 26.07
C ALA A 166 -13.49 13.94 27.52
N LYS A 167 -12.34 13.46 28.01
CA LYS A 167 -11.87 13.73 29.38
C LYS A 167 -10.97 14.96 29.49
N PHE A 168 -10.53 15.52 28.36
CA PHE A 168 -9.50 16.54 28.29
C PHE A 168 -9.88 17.82 29.05
N ASP A 169 -11.08 18.36 28.84
CA ASP A 169 -11.52 19.60 29.51
C ASP A 169 -11.56 19.45 31.04
N ALA A 170 -11.94 18.29 31.55
CA ALA A 170 -11.93 17.99 32.99
C ALA A 170 -10.48 17.91 33.51
N ALA A 171 -9.59 17.26 32.76
CA ALA A 171 -8.17 17.17 33.11
C ALA A 171 -7.48 18.54 33.11
N VAL A 172 -7.79 19.43 32.14
CA VAL A 172 -7.28 20.81 32.13
C VAL A 172 -7.75 21.59 33.36
N LYS A 173 -9.03 21.50 33.72
CA LYS A 173 -9.58 22.19 34.91
C LYS A 173 -8.91 21.70 36.21
N LYS A 174 -8.68 20.39 36.32
CA LYS A 174 -7.97 19.79 37.46
C LYS A 174 -6.53 20.33 37.54
N MET A 175 -5.80 20.31 36.43
CA MET A 175 -4.43 20.82 36.33
C MET A 175 -4.33 22.29 36.78
N VAL A 176 -5.22 23.16 36.30
CA VAL A 176 -5.22 24.58 36.67
C VAL A 176 -5.50 24.77 38.17
N LYS A 177 -6.44 24.00 38.74
CA LYS A 177 -6.75 24.06 40.17
C LYS A 177 -5.59 23.58 41.04
N GLU A 178 -4.89 22.53 40.62
CA GLU A 178 -3.73 21.99 41.34
C GLU A 178 -2.55 22.96 41.28
N ALA A 179 -2.23 23.47 40.10
CA ALA A 179 -1.18 24.48 39.92
C ALA A 179 -1.45 25.73 40.78
N ALA A 180 -2.67 26.28 40.77
CA ALA A 180 -2.97 27.51 41.50
C ALA A 180 -3.20 27.33 43.01
N GLY A 181 -3.64 26.14 43.46
CA GLY A 181 -4.18 25.96 44.82
C GLY A 181 -3.41 25.03 45.74
N LYS A 182 -2.48 24.21 45.23
CA LYS A 182 -1.73 23.23 46.04
C LYS A 182 -0.21 23.39 45.98
N HIS A 183 0.29 24.25 45.09
CA HIS A 183 1.72 24.43 44.84
C HIS A 183 2.08 25.92 44.97
N PRO A 184 2.68 26.33 46.10
CA PRO A 184 2.96 27.74 46.36
C PRO A 184 4.16 28.27 45.58
N ASP A 185 5.10 27.41 45.17
CA ASP A 185 6.28 27.78 44.39
C ASP A 185 6.05 27.63 42.87
N GLU A 186 6.65 28.54 42.12
CA GLU A 186 6.51 28.62 40.66
C GLU A 186 6.94 27.34 39.93
N GLN A 187 8.03 26.71 40.40
CA GLN A 187 8.57 25.50 39.77
C GLN A 187 7.60 24.31 39.88
N ALA A 188 6.94 24.15 41.02
CA ALA A 188 5.93 23.12 41.20
C ALA A 188 4.72 23.33 40.27
N GLN A 189 4.26 24.58 40.07
CA GLN A 189 3.16 24.87 39.13
C GLN A 189 3.51 24.51 37.68
N LEU A 190 4.74 24.82 37.25
CA LEU A 190 5.25 24.45 35.92
C LEU A 190 5.33 22.92 35.76
N THR A 191 5.72 22.21 36.82
CA THR A 191 5.79 20.74 36.84
C THR A 191 4.41 20.09 36.70
N VAL A 192 3.38 20.63 37.37
CA VAL A 192 1.99 20.16 37.21
C VAL A 192 1.52 20.30 35.76
N PHE A 193 1.82 21.43 35.11
CA PHE A 193 1.51 21.60 33.69
C PHE A 193 2.26 20.60 32.80
N ASP A 194 3.55 20.37 33.07
CA ASP A 194 4.35 19.43 32.27
C ASP A 194 3.84 18.00 32.36
N ASN A 195 3.47 17.55 33.56
CA ASN A 195 2.86 16.23 33.77
C ASN A 195 1.55 16.09 32.98
N PHE A 196 0.66 17.09 33.10
CA PHE A 196 -0.58 17.12 32.32
C PHE A 196 -0.32 17.04 30.81
N ARG A 197 0.66 17.80 30.29
CA ARG A 197 1.05 17.81 28.88
C ARG A 197 1.53 16.43 28.42
N ARG A 198 2.43 15.80 29.18
CA ARG A 198 2.99 14.48 28.85
C ARG A 198 1.93 13.38 28.82
N GLU A 199 0.91 13.48 29.65
CA GLU A 199 -0.16 12.48 29.73
C GLU A 199 -1.29 12.73 28.72
N ASN A 200 -1.85 13.94 28.71
CA ASN A 200 -3.11 14.24 28.02
C ASN A 200 -2.88 14.84 26.63
N VAL A 201 -1.98 15.81 26.50
CA VAL A 201 -1.68 16.47 25.22
C VAL A 201 -0.94 15.50 24.30
N ARG A 202 0.00 14.72 24.82
CA ARG A 202 0.69 13.66 24.06
C ARG A 202 -0.27 12.55 23.59
N GLY A 203 -1.29 12.21 24.38
CA GLY A 203 -2.33 11.26 23.99
C GLY A 203 -3.06 11.67 22.71
N ILE A 204 -3.45 12.94 22.59
CA ILE A 204 -4.04 13.51 21.38
C ILE A 204 -2.99 13.59 20.25
N ALA A 205 -1.79 14.10 20.54
CA ALA A 205 -0.74 14.27 19.53
C ALA A 205 -0.28 12.96 18.88
N THR A 206 -0.35 11.83 19.60
CA THR A 206 0.03 10.51 19.06
C THR A 206 -1.05 9.85 18.21
N THR A 207 -2.32 10.26 18.34
CA THR A 207 -3.45 9.67 17.60
C THR A 207 -3.78 10.44 16.32
N LEU A 208 -3.60 11.76 16.32
CA LEU A 208 -3.84 12.62 15.15
C LEU A 208 -3.06 12.26 13.87
N PRO A 209 -1.83 11.71 13.92
CA PRO A 209 -1.11 11.27 12.71
C PRO A 209 -1.85 10.22 11.88
N PHE A 210 -2.78 9.46 12.49
CA PHE A 210 -3.62 8.50 11.77
C PHE A 210 -4.72 9.16 10.93
N PHE A 211 -5.04 10.42 11.21
CA PHE A 211 -6.05 11.23 10.51
C PHE A 211 -5.42 12.33 9.65
N LYS A 212 -4.08 12.40 9.55
CA LYS A 212 -3.37 13.52 8.90
C LYS A 212 -3.69 13.72 7.42
N LYS A 213 -4.24 12.70 6.75
CA LYS A 213 -4.65 12.77 5.34
C LYS A 213 -6.02 13.42 5.19
N ASP A 214 -6.81 13.46 6.24
CA ASP A 214 -8.05 14.24 6.28
C ASP A 214 -7.69 15.69 6.56
N LYS A 215 -7.99 16.56 5.60
CA LYS A 215 -7.67 18.00 5.65
C LYS A 215 -8.25 18.68 6.88
N ASP A 216 -9.38 18.19 7.38
CA ASP A 216 -10.06 18.78 8.54
C ASP A 216 -9.30 18.52 9.86
N PHE A 217 -8.47 17.47 9.92
CA PHE A 217 -7.63 17.17 11.09
C PHE A 217 -6.24 17.81 11.02
N VAL A 218 -5.82 18.34 9.87
CA VAL A 218 -4.48 18.93 9.67
C VAL A 218 -4.19 20.10 10.65
N PRO A 219 -5.14 21.05 10.87
CA PRO A 219 -4.92 22.13 11.84
C PRO A 219 -4.69 21.59 13.26
N SER A 220 -5.54 20.67 13.72
CA SER A 220 -5.42 20.06 15.05
C SER A 220 -4.13 19.25 15.18
N HIS A 221 -3.75 18.47 14.17
CA HIS A 221 -2.49 17.73 14.17
C HIS A 221 -1.28 18.66 14.35
N THR A 222 -1.25 19.78 13.63
CA THR A 222 -0.18 20.76 13.72
C THR A 222 -0.10 21.39 15.11
N PHE A 223 -1.24 21.81 15.65
CA PHE A 223 -1.32 22.41 16.98
C PHE A 223 -0.89 21.42 18.07
N PHE A 224 -1.52 20.24 18.16
CA PHE A 224 -1.24 19.28 19.23
C PHE A 224 0.17 18.69 19.14
N LYS A 225 0.76 18.59 17.95
CA LYS A 225 2.18 18.26 17.78
C LYS A 225 3.09 19.32 18.42
N LYS A 226 2.79 20.61 18.22
CA LYS A 226 3.52 21.70 18.87
C LYS A 226 3.27 21.71 20.38
N ALA A 227 2.02 21.55 20.81
CA ALA A 227 1.64 21.56 22.21
C ALA A 227 2.27 20.40 23.01
N ALA A 228 2.53 19.26 22.35
CA ALA A 228 3.23 18.12 22.94
C ALA A 228 4.76 18.27 22.96
N SER A 229 5.33 19.37 22.44
CA SER A 229 6.77 19.65 22.51
C SER A 229 7.14 20.44 23.76
N ASP A 230 8.41 20.36 24.18
CA ASP A 230 8.90 21.09 25.35
C ASP A 230 8.87 22.61 25.13
N GLY A 231 8.98 23.06 23.89
CA GLY A 231 8.85 24.47 23.51
C GLY A 231 7.46 25.08 23.76
N TYR A 232 6.45 24.28 24.09
CA TYR A 232 5.13 24.77 24.49
C TYR A 232 4.97 24.93 26.01
N GLN A 233 5.97 24.61 26.83
CA GLN A 233 5.88 24.82 28.28
C GLN A 233 5.73 26.31 28.63
N PRO A 234 4.93 26.66 29.65
CA PRO A 234 4.96 27.99 30.25
C PRO A 234 6.34 28.25 30.85
N LYS A 235 6.85 29.47 30.70
CA LYS A 235 8.10 29.91 31.35
C LYS A 235 7.83 30.48 32.73
N LYS A 236 6.59 30.93 32.97
CA LYS A 236 6.15 31.51 34.23
C LYS A 236 4.83 30.94 34.68
N ALA A 237 4.62 30.82 35.98
CA ALA A 237 3.37 30.32 36.58
C ALA A 237 2.12 31.04 36.03
N LYS A 238 2.20 32.36 35.88
CA LYS A 238 1.10 33.19 35.34
C LYS A 238 0.67 32.84 33.90
N GLU A 239 1.52 32.16 33.14
CA GLU A 239 1.23 31.76 31.74
C GLU A 239 0.40 30.46 31.66
N VAL A 240 0.35 29.67 32.74
CA VAL A 240 -0.34 28.37 32.80
C VAL A 240 -1.81 28.51 32.41
N ALA A 241 -2.51 29.49 32.99
CA ALA A 241 -3.93 29.71 32.71
C ALA A 241 -4.18 30.10 31.24
N GLY A 242 -3.27 30.88 30.63
CA GLY A 242 -3.38 31.27 29.21
C GLY A 242 -3.25 30.06 28.28
N LYS A 243 -2.21 29.24 28.49
CA LYS A 243 -2.00 28.00 27.72
C LYS A 243 -3.12 26.98 27.93
N ALA A 244 -3.66 26.88 29.15
CA ALA A 244 -4.81 26.03 29.44
C ALA A 244 -6.05 26.42 28.63
N ARG A 245 -6.33 27.72 28.47
CA ARG A 245 -7.45 28.20 27.64
C ARG A 245 -7.24 27.90 26.15
N GLU A 246 -6.02 28.06 25.64
CA GLU A 246 -5.66 27.72 24.26
C GLU A 246 -5.90 26.22 24.00
N LEU A 247 -5.40 25.36 24.88
CA LEU A 247 -5.60 23.91 24.81
C LEU A 247 -7.09 23.50 24.82
N MET A 248 -7.91 24.12 25.67
CA MET A 248 -9.36 23.87 25.69
C MET A 248 -10.05 24.34 24.40
N SER A 249 -9.67 25.50 23.87
CA SER A 249 -10.22 26.00 22.60
C SER A 249 -9.93 25.05 21.46
N GLU A 250 -8.69 24.59 21.34
CA GLU A 250 -8.28 23.64 20.29
C GLU A 250 -8.89 22.25 20.48
N ASN A 251 -9.07 21.78 21.72
CA ASN A 251 -9.81 20.56 21.99
C ASN A 251 -11.28 20.65 21.53
N LYS A 252 -11.96 21.78 21.76
CA LYS A 252 -13.33 21.98 21.27
C LYS A 252 -13.41 21.98 19.74
N LYS A 253 -12.46 22.65 19.06
CA LYS A 253 -12.38 22.61 17.58
C LYS A 253 -12.21 21.18 17.08
N LEU A 254 -11.29 20.42 17.70
CA LEU A 254 -11.06 19.02 17.37
C LEU A 254 -12.32 18.16 17.59
N GLN A 255 -13.04 18.34 18.70
CA GLN A 255 -14.31 17.64 18.94
C GLN A 255 -15.37 17.98 17.88
N SER A 256 -15.45 19.23 17.42
CA SER A 256 -16.36 19.60 16.33
C SER A 256 -16.01 18.90 15.01
N VAL A 257 -14.72 18.83 14.66
CA VAL A 257 -14.25 18.05 13.49
C VAL A 257 -14.61 16.58 13.64
N MET A 258 -14.37 16.00 14.82
CA MET A 258 -14.69 14.60 15.11
C MET A 258 -16.19 14.30 14.95
N LYS A 259 -17.08 15.19 15.40
CA LYS A 259 -18.53 15.06 15.20
C LYS A 259 -18.92 15.16 13.72
N ALA A 260 -18.40 16.15 13.00
CA ALA A 260 -18.66 16.32 11.57
C ALA A 260 -18.27 15.07 10.75
N LYS A 261 -17.20 14.39 11.19
CA LYS A 261 -16.66 13.16 10.58
C LYS A 261 -17.29 11.88 11.13
N LYS A 262 -18.33 11.99 11.97
CA LYS A 262 -19.01 10.85 12.61
C LYS A 262 -18.05 9.92 13.35
N LEU A 263 -17.01 10.49 13.96
CA LEU A 263 -16.11 9.74 14.83
C LEU A 263 -16.65 9.60 16.25
N VAL A 264 -17.56 10.48 16.65
CA VAL A 264 -18.28 10.52 17.94
C VAL A 264 -19.75 10.80 17.64
#